data_AF-A0A3D4UMG7-F1
#
_entry.id   AF-A0A3D4UMG7-F1
#
_cell.length_a   1.000
_cell.length_b   1.000
_cell.length_c   1.000
_cell.angle_alpha   90.00
_cell.angle_beta   90.00
_cell.angle_gamma   90.00
#
_symmetry.space_group_name_H-M   'P 1'
#
loop_
_entity.id
_entity.type
_entity.pdbx_description
1 polymer ?
#
loop_
_entity_poly.entity_id
_entity_poly.type
_entity_poly.pdbx_seq_one_letter_code
_entity_poly.pdbx_strand_id
1 'polypeptide(L)'
;MNPFPASKHYSHLDPSEPIPEIPLRYDEYKLRLSRAYLRAAPAMFYTALAIYIAFMILNPPLWVRVVGFVLFLVGAVFASWRLNIWGIRREMRHQQRAWATNDAWGIPIGLMIKGQAYYLATMVLVMQFVSVGAGVAGTLIYFAMYAICAGIYMMVAGHGFRQPGQICCERCNYPLVGLTLPTSCPECGRALLNLSFATDRPKLRDKRFLLLGIGLFVAGVLAFYVQFVKPTWAYAPLPRSVLLKLAPNDIDSFKALTARTLTPEDQDRLESSLIDAIVNDNTVGFWSHEQGAWLSSRVFSNQLSPDQIDRLMGVLGEPYIDAPDAVKAGERVSLMLRAPDVRMQTSDLYPYYYFGGYLIDQDPTPHMRSDHGRSWYALRDGTVTTDPEGRESPLFRFAPDSPGKVKVRVRLVIALFPGFIQMSQSGFAWGEEGDHSFVTQPVWSRVIDLEHTIEVEE
;
A
#
# COMPACT_ATOMS: atom_id res chain seq x y z
N MET A 1 -21.53 23.09 -29.27
CA MET A 1 -20.93 24.26 -29.94
C MET A 1 -19.67 23.80 -30.66
N ASN A 2 -19.59 24.00 -31.99
CA ASN A 2 -18.46 23.57 -32.82
C ASN A 2 -17.36 24.64 -32.73
N PRO A 3 -16.22 24.42 -32.04
CA PRO A 3 -15.28 25.50 -31.74
C PRO A 3 -14.33 25.86 -32.89
N PHE A 4 -14.50 25.28 -34.09
CA PHE A 4 -13.56 25.45 -35.20
C PHE A 4 -14.29 25.71 -36.53
N PRO A 5 -14.70 26.96 -36.81
CA PRO A 5 -15.22 27.30 -38.14
C PRO A 5 -14.07 27.27 -39.15
N ALA A 6 -14.13 26.33 -40.10
CA ALA A 6 -13.20 26.20 -41.23
C ALA A 6 -13.23 27.42 -42.20
N SER A 7 -14.13 28.38 -41.99
CA SER A 7 -14.56 29.33 -43.02
C SER A 7 -13.62 30.50 -43.29
N LYS A 8 -12.65 30.83 -42.41
CA LYS A 8 -11.79 32.01 -42.64
C LYS A 8 -10.55 31.73 -43.49
N HIS A 9 -10.02 30.51 -43.48
CA HIS A 9 -8.73 30.22 -44.11
C HIS A 9 -8.79 29.90 -45.60
N TYR A 10 -9.98 29.77 -46.17
CA TYR A 10 -10.14 29.38 -47.57
C TYR A 10 -11.10 30.28 -48.35
N SER A 11 -11.50 31.42 -47.79
CA SER A 11 -12.35 32.40 -48.47
C SER A 11 -11.67 33.09 -49.66
N HIS A 12 -10.36 32.89 -49.84
CA HIS A 12 -9.56 33.44 -50.92
C HIS A 12 -9.31 32.45 -52.08
N LEU A 13 -9.74 31.20 -51.96
CA LEU A 13 -9.66 30.23 -53.06
C LEU A 13 -10.78 30.53 -54.06
N ASP A 14 -10.42 30.65 -55.35
CA ASP A 14 -11.40 30.83 -56.42
C ASP A 14 -12.24 29.54 -56.55
N PRO A 15 -13.58 29.59 -56.41
CA PRO A 15 -14.43 28.42 -56.51
C PRO A 15 -14.31 27.69 -57.86
N SER A 16 -13.89 28.39 -58.93
CA SER A 16 -13.70 27.80 -60.25
C SER A 16 -12.45 26.92 -60.39
N GLU A 17 -11.51 27.00 -59.43
CA GLU A 17 -10.31 26.18 -59.43
C GLU A 17 -10.52 24.86 -58.66
N PRO A 18 -9.86 23.76 -59.09
CA PRO A 18 -9.91 22.50 -58.36
C PRO A 18 -9.27 22.68 -56.97
N ILE A 19 -9.93 22.15 -55.92
CA ILE A 19 -9.43 22.23 -54.55
C ILE A 19 -8.00 21.68 -54.48
N PRO A 20 -7.00 22.50 -54.11
CA PRO A 20 -5.61 22.09 -54.17
C PRO A 20 -5.30 21.02 -53.11
N GLU A 21 -4.33 20.18 -53.41
CA GLU A 21 -3.76 19.29 -52.40
C GLU A 21 -3.03 20.16 -51.37
N ILE A 22 -3.57 20.22 -50.15
CA ILE A 22 -2.91 20.93 -49.05
C ILE A 22 -1.86 19.97 -48.47
N PRO A 23 -0.56 20.30 -48.55
CA PRO A 23 0.47 19.47 -47.94
C PRO A 23 0.21 19.40 -46.43
N LEU A 24 0.46 18.24 -45.83
CA LEU A 24 0.31 18.03 -44.39
C LEU A 24 1.17 19.05 -43.62
N ARG A 25 0.54 20.13 -43.14
CA ARG A 25 1.20 21.15 -42.33
C ARG A 25 1.12 20.74 -40.88
N TYR A 26 2.20 20.14 -40.39
CA TYR A 26 2.40 19.94 -38.97
C TYR A 26 3.04 21.20 -38.37
N ASP A 27 2.67 21.49 -37.13
CA ASP A 27 3.43 22.43 -36.30
C ASP A 27 4.84 21.84 -36.12
N GLU A 28 5.81 22.30 -36.91
CA GLU A 28 7.18 21.76 -36.92
C GLU A 28 7.83 21.81 -35.55
N TYR A 29 7.50 22.82 -34.75
CA TYR A 29 8.00 22.97 -33.40
C TYR A 29 7.42 21.87 -32.49
N LYS A 30 6.09 21.68 -32.49
CA LYS A 30 5.48 20.58 -31.73
C LYS A 30 5.94 19.21 -32.23
N LEU A 31 6.20 19.06 -33.53
CA LEU A 31 6.74 17.84 -34.11
C LEU A 31 8.17 17.57 -33.63
N ARG A 32 9.04 18.59 -33.62
CA ARG A 32 10.40 18.52 -33.07
C ARG A 32 10.38 18.18 -31.59
N LEU A 33 9.52 18.85 -30.81
CA LEU A 33 9.35 18.59 -29.38
C LEU A 33 8.83 17.16 -29.12
N SER A 34 7.80 16.71 -29.85
CA SER A 34 7.26 15.35 -29.71
C SER A 34 8.32 14.30 -30.05
N ARG A 35 9.13 14.54 -31.10
CA ARG A 35 10.23 13.66 -31.47
C ARG A 35 11.33 13.66 -30.41
N ALA A 36 11.68 14.82 -29.85
CA ALA A 36 12.65 14.92 -28.77
C ALA A 36 12.16 14.18 -27.51
N TYR A 37 10.89 14.37 -27.13
CA TYR A 37 10.26 13.62 -26.06
C TYR A 37 10.33 12.12 -26.32
N LEU A 38 9.94 11.66 -27.52
CA LEU A 38 9.98 10.23 -27.86
C LEU A 38 11.38 9.62 -27.94
N ARG A 39 12.43 10.42 -28.14
CA ARG A 39 13.82 9.95 -28.02
C ARG A 39 14.23 9.81 -26.55
N ALA A 40 13.77 10.71 -25.68
CA ALA A 40 14.09 10.70 -24.25
C ALA A 40 13.21 9.72 -23.45
N ALA A 41 11.97 9.49 -23.88
CA ALA A 41 10.97 8.72 -23.16
C ALA A 41 11.36 7.25 -22.91
N PRO A 42 11.97 6.52 -23.87
CA PRO A 42 12.51 5.19 -23.59
C PRO A 42 13.59 5.22 -22.51
N ALA A 43 14.52 6.18 -22.56
CA ALA A 43 15.57 6.31 -21.56
C ALA A 43 14.98 6.57 -20.16
N MET A 44 14.02 7.49 -20.03
CA MET A 44 13.32 7.74 -18.76
C MET A 44 12.61 6.47 -18.25
N PHE A 45 11.91 5.76 -19.13
CA PHE A 45 11.23 4.50 -18.78
C PHE A 45 12.22 3.42 -18.32
N TYR A 46 13.30 3.18 -19.06
CA TYR A 46 14.29 2.16 -18.69
C TYR A 46 15.06 2.53 -17.42
N THR A 47 15.34 3.81 -17.18
CA THR A 47 15.91 4.26 -15.91
C THR A 47 14.94 4.02 -14.76
N ALA A 48 13.66 4.37 -14.91
CA ALA A 48 12.64 4.08 -13.90
C ALA A 48 12.51 2.57 -13.62
N LEU A 49 12.52 1.75 -14.67
CA LEU A 49 12.46 0.29 -14.57
C LEU A 49 13.70 -0.28 -13.85
N ALA A 50 14.90 0.18 -14.19
CA ALA A 50 16.13 -0.27 -13.55
C ALA A 50 16.16 0.07 -12.05
N ILE A 51 15.74 1.29 -11.70
CA ILE A 51 15.60 1.70 -10.29
C ILE A 51 14.54 0.82 -9.61
N TYR A 52 13.39 0.56 -10.24
CA TYR A 52 12.35 -0.30 -9.67
C TYR A 52 12.85 -1.72 -9.40
N ILE A 53 13.56 -2.33 -10.35
CA ILE A 53 14.16 -3.66 -10.18
C ILE A 53 15.18 -3.65 -9.03
N ALA A 54 16.03 -2.63 -8.94
CA ALA A 54 16.98 -2.49 -7.84
C ALA A 54 16.27 -2.38 -6.47
N PHE A 55 15.17 -1.63 -6.40
CA PHE A 55 14.36 -1.52 -5.18
C PHE A 55 13.69 -2.85 -4.80
N MET A 56 13.20 -3.61 -5.78
CA MET A 56 12.63 -4.94 -5.55
C MET A 56 13.68 -5.94 -5.02
N ILE A 57 14.92 -5.86 -5.51
CA ILE A 57 16.02 -6.73 -5.07
C ILE A 57 16.52 -6.34 -3.69
N LEU A 58 16.68 -5.05 -3.42
CA LEU A 58 17.28 -4.55 -2.17
C LEU A 58 16.27 -4.43 -1.02
N ASN A 59 14.96 -4.46 -1.32
CA ASN A 59 13.86 -4.33 -0.37
C ASN A 59 14.10 -3.24 0.71
N PRO A 60 14.49 -2.00 0.34
CA PRO A 60 14.93 -1.01 1.32
C PRO A 60 13.76 -0.58 2.24
N PRO A 61 14.04 -0.06 3.45
CA PRO A 61 12.99 0.39 4.36
C PRO A 61 12.11 1.49 3.75
N LEU A 62 10.88 1.62 4.23
CA LEU A 62 9.84 2.50 3.64
C LEU A 62 10.33 3.93 3.39
N TRP A 63 11.06 4.52 4.34
CA TRP A 63 11.54 5.89 4.22
C TRP A 63 12.51 6.09 3.04
N VAL A 64 13.35 5.09 2.72
CA VAL A 64 14.24 5.13 1.55
C VAL A 64 13.42 5.07 0.26
N ARG A 65 12.32 4.31 0.24
CA ARG A 65 11.38 4.27 -0.89
C ARG A 65 10.71 5.61 -1.12
N VAL A 66 10.25 6.24 -0.04
CA VAL A 66 9.63 7.58 -0.10
C VAL A 66 10.63 8.62 -0.61
N VAL A 67 11.86 8.65 -0.07
CA VAL A 67 12.90 9.57 -0.54
C VAL A 67 13.25 9.30 -2.01
N GLY A 68 13.41 8.04 -2.41
CA GLY A 68 13.66 7.64 -3.80
C GLY A 68 12.54 8.09 -4.75
N PHE A 69 11.27 7.93 -4.33
CA PHE A 69 10.11 8.42 -5.08
C PHE A 69 10.09 9.94 -5.21
N VAL A 70 10.37 10.67 -4.13
CA VAL A 70 10.44 12.14 -4.16
C VAL A 70 11.56 12.61 -5.08
N LEU A 71 12.76 12.02 -4.99
CA LEU A 71 13.88 12.34 -5.87
C LEU A 71 13.56 12.02 -7.34
N PHE A 72 12.88 10.90 -7.60
CA PHE A 72 12.41 10.58 -8.94
C PHE A 72 11.40 11.62 -9.42
N LEU A 73 10.40 11.99 -8.62
CA LEU A 73 9.42 13.01 -8.98
C LEU A 73 10.09 14.35 -9.25
N VAL A 74 11.03 14.78 -8.42
CA VAL A 74 11.81 16.01 -8.63
C VAL A 74 12.61 15.90 -9.93
N GLY A 75 13.27 14.77 -10.18
CA GLY A 75 14.01 14.51 -11.42
C GLY A 75 13.11 14.49 -12.66
N ALA A 76 11.94 13.87 -12.58
CA ALA A 76 10.95 13.79 -13.65
C ALA A 76 10.30 15.16 -13.91
N VAL A 77 9.98 15.91 -12.85
CA VAL A 77 9.52 17.30 -12.93
C VAL A 77 10.62 18.14 -13.55
N PHE A 78 11.88 18.03 -13.12
CA PHE A 78 12.99 18.80 -13.66
C PHE A 78 13.31 18.45 -15.11
N ALA A 79 13.29 17.16 -15.49
CA ALA A 79 13.43 16.70 -16.86
C ALA A 79 12.27 17.23 -17.73
N SER A 80 11.04 17.13 -17.24
CA SER A 80 9.86 17.71 -17.90
C SER A 80 9.96 19.23 -17.97
N TRP A 81 10.50 19.89 -16.95
CA TRP A 81 10.66 21.34 -16.84
C TRP A 81 11.70 21.86 -17.83
N ARG A 82 12.83 21.15 -17.94
CA ARG A 82 13.92 21.42 -18.88
C ARG A 82 13.52 21.14 -20.32
N LEU A 83 12.65 20.14 -20.55
CA LEU A 83 12.09 19.84 -21.87
C LEU A 83 10.95 20.79 -22.27
N ASN A 84 10.18 21.36 -21.34
CA ASN A 84 8.96 22.13 -21.66
C ASN A 84 8.99 23.63 -21.34
N ILE A 85 9.34 24.11 -20.15
CA ILE A 85 8.69 25.36 -19.67
C ILE A 85 9.17 26.66 -20.34
N TRP A 86 10.45 26.82 -20.64
CA TRP A 86 10.92 28.09 -21.24
C TRP A 86 10.64 28.19 -22.75
N GLY A 87 10.80 27.08 -23.49
CA GLY A 87 10.42 27.00 -24.90
C GLY A 87 8.91 27.06 -25.08
N ILE A 88 8.14 26.29 -24.30
CA ILE A 88 6.68 26.27 -24.39
C ILE A 88 6.05 27.56 -23.88
N ARG A 89 6.49 28.22 -22.79
CA ARG A 89 5.86 29.50 -22.37
C ARG A 89 6.16 30.66 -23.31
N ARG A 90 7.32 30.66 -23.97
CA ARG A 90 7.64 31.66 -24.99
C ARG A 90 6.79 31.41 -26.23
N GLU A 91 6.68 30.16 -26.65
CA GLU A 91 5.94 29.80 -27.86
C GLU A 91 4.44 29.70 -27.66
N MET A 92 3.93 29.36 -26.47
CA MET A 92 2.50 29.47 -26.11
C MET A 92 2.05 30.93 -26.10
N ARG A 93 2.93 31.89 -25.78
CA ARG A 93 2.61 33.32 -25.94
C ARG A 93 2.55 33.71 -27.42
N HIS A 94 3.41 33.14 -28.28
CA HIS A 94 3.30 33.28 -29.74
C HIS A 94 2.08 32.55 -30.31
N GLN A 95 1.75 31.36 -29.81
CA GLN A 95 0.61 30.57 -30.22
C GLN A 95 -0.69 31.10 -29.66
N GLN A 96 -0.76 31.69 -28.48
CA GLN A 96 -1.95 32.40 -28.00
C GLN A 96 -2.24 33.61 -28.91
N ARG A 97 -1.20 34.27 -29.41
CA ARG A 97 -1.33 35.31 -30.46
C ARG A 97 -1.75 34.72 -31.82
N ALA A 98 -1.32 33.51 -32.18
CA ALA A 98 -1.76 32.80 -33.39
C ALA A 98 -3.09 32.00 -33.24
N TRP A 99 -3.55 31.75 -32.01
CA TRP A 99 -4.83 31.12 -31.69
C TRP A 99 -5.94 32.16 -31.77
N ALA A 100 -5.63 33.43 -31.48
CA ALA A 100 -6.47 34.55 -31.88
C ALA A 100 -6.70 34.59 -33.41
N THR A 101 -5.87 33.92 -34.21
CA THR A 101 -6.02 33.76 -35.67
C THR A 101 -6.41 32.34 -36.14
N ASN A 102 -6.88 31.45 -35.26
CA ASN A 102 -7.38 30.09 -35.60
C ASN A 102 -6.38 29.11 -36.25
N ASP A 103 -5.07 29.37 -36.26
CA ASP A 103 -4.05 28.56 -36.96
C ASP A 103 -3.40 27.43 -36.12
N ALA A 104 -4.10 26.92 -35.11
CA ALA A 104 -3.56 25.90 -34.22
C ALA A 104 -3.59 24.50 -34.86
N TRP A 105 -2.53 24.14 -35.58
CA TRP A 105 -2.34 22.79 -36.13
C TRP A 105 -1.88 21.79 -35.05
N GLY A 106 -2.36 20.54 -35.15
CA GLY A 106 -2.15 19.48 -34.16
C GLY A 106 -0.89 18.62 -34.41
N ILE A 107 -0.46 17.86 -33.39
CA ILE A 107 0.59 16.83 -33.49
C ILE A 107 -0.01 15.58 -34.16
N PRO A 108 0.75 14.82 -34.99
CA PRO A 108 0.32 13.51 -35.46
C PRO A 108 -0.16 12.62 -34.30
N ILE A 109 -1.35 12.03 -34.40
CA ILE A 109 -1.93 11.23 -33.30
C ILE A 109 -1.01 10.06 -32.94
N GLY A 110 -0.31 9.45 -33.90
CA GLY A 110 0.66 8.40 -33.61
C GLY A 110 1.79 8.85 -32.66
N LEU A 111 2.23 10.11 -32.75
CA LEU A 111 3.21 10.66 -31.82
C LEU A 111 2.59 10.99 -30.46
N MET A 112 1.34 11.49 -30.45
CA MET A 112 0.60 11.71 -29.20
C MET A 112 0.38 10.39 -28.44
N ILE A 113 -0.06 9.33 -29.13
CA ILE A 113 -0.29 8.00 -28.55
C ILE A 113 1.00 7.43 -27.98
N LYS A 114 2.10 7.45 -28.76
CA LYS A 114 3.40 6.98 -28.24
C LYS A 114 3.84 7.79 -27.02
N GLY A 115 3.66 9.12 -27.06
CA GLY A 115 4.02 9.99 -25.95
C GLY A 115 3.23 9.70 -24.68
N GLN A 116 1.90 9.56 -24.81
CA GLN A 116 1.01 9.21 -23.71
C GLN A 116 1.29 7.81 -23.15
N ALA A 117 1.59 6.83 -24.02
CA ALA A 117 1.95 5.48 -23.58
C ALA A 117 3.22 5.49 -22.71
N TYR A 118 4.27 6.20 -23.13
CA TYR A 118 5.49 6.32 -22.30
C TYR A 118 5.23 7.10 -21.01
N TYR A 119 4.48 8.21 -21.07
CA TYR A 119 4.15 9.01 -19.89
C TYR A 119 3.41 8.16 -18.85
N LEU A 120 2.36 7.48 -19.27
CA LEU A 120 1.55 6.65 -18.40
C LEU A 120 2.32 5.43 -17.89
N ALA A 121 3.11 4.75 -18.73
CA ALA A 121 3.96 3.64 -18.29
C ALA A 121 5.00 4.08 -17.25
N THR A 122 5.57 5.28 -17.42
CA THR A 122 6.47 5.88 -16.44
C THR A 122 5.71 6.19 -15.14
N MET A 123 4.51 6.77 -15.21
CA MET A 123 3.69 7.04 -14.02
C MET A 123 3.32 5.77 -13.25
N VAL A 124 2.99 4.67 -13.94
CA VAL A 124 2.75 3.37 -13.30
C VAL A 124 4.00 2.90 -12.56
N LEU A 125 5.15 2.84 -13.22
CA LEU A 125 6.42 2.46 -12.58
C LEU A 125 6.74 3.32 -11.35
N VAL A 126 6.39 4.60 -11.43
CA VAL A 126 6.65 5.56 -10.36
C VAL A 126 5.73 5.35 -9.18
N MET A 127 4.45 5.11 -9.43
CA MET A 127 3.49 4.74 -8.39
C MET A 127 3.87 3.41 -7.72
N GLN A 128 4.49 2.47 -8.47
CA GLN A 128 4.98 1.22 -7.90
C GLN A 128 6.03 1.42 -6.80
N PHE A 129 6.86 2.47 -6.84
CA PHE A 129 7.82 2.73 -5.76
C PHE A 129 7.16 2.98 -4.41
N VAL A 130 5.99 3.59 -4.40
CA VAL A 130 5.23 3.88 -3.17
C VAL A 130 4.45 2.65 -2.74
N SER A 131 3.96 1.85 -3.69
CA SER A 131 3.12 0.69 -3.43
C SER A 131 3.85 -0.65 -3.28
N VAL A 132 5.18 -0.69 -3.22
CA VAL A 132 5.91 -1.94 -2.91
C VAL A 132 5.44 -2.54 -1.57
N GLY A 133 4.93 -1.71 -0.64
CA GLY A 133 4.30 -2.18 0.60
C GLY A 133 2.91 -2.85 0.43
N ALA A 134 2.24 -2.66 -0.71
CA ALA A 134 0.93 -3.22 -1.02
C ALA A 134 0.99 -4.53 -1.84
N GLY A 135 2.19 -5.09 -2.03
CA GLY A 135 2.39 -6.38 -2.70
C GLY A 135 2.02 -6.43 -4.18
N VAL A 136 1.82 -7.64 -4.69
CA VAL A 136 1.45 -7.93 -6.09
C VAL A 136 0.06 -7.34 -6.40
N ALA A 137 -0.86 -7.41 -5.44
CA ALA A 137 -2.18 -6.78 -5.46
C ALA A 137 -2.12 -5.29 -5.81
N GLY A 138 -1.37 -4.49 -5.04
CA GLY A 138 -1.18 -3.07 -5.31
C GLY A 138 -0.59 -2.82 -6.70
N THR A 139 0.32 -3.69 -7.13
CA THR A 139 0.94 -3.59 -8.46
C THR A 139 -0.08 -3.73 -9.58
N LEU A 140 -0.97 -4.74 -9.47
CA LEU A 140 -2.01 -5.02 -10.44
C LEU A 140 -3.05 -3.90 -10.56
N ILE A 141 -3.38 -3.19 -9.46
CA ILE A 141 -4.32 -2.05 -9.48
C ILE A 141 -3.84 -0.97 -10.45
N TYR A 142 -2.57 -0.57 -10.37
CA TYR A 142 -2.06 0.49 -11.23
C TYR A 142 -1.97 0.06 -12.69
N PHE A 143 -1.62 -1.21 -12.96
CA PHE A 143 -1.68 -1.75 -14.32
C PHE A 143 -3.11 -1.77 -14.87
N ALA A 144 -4.08 -2.13 -14.04
CA ALA A 144 -5.49 -2.12 -14.42
C ALA A 144 -5.98 -0.70 -14.73
N MET A 145 -5.70 0.27 -13.86
CA MET A 145 -6.02 1.69 -14.09
C MET A 145 -5.36 2.21 -15.37
N TYR A 146 -4.10 1.85 -15.62
CA TYR A 146 -3.41 2.23 -16.84
C TYR A 146 -4.08 1.65 -18.09
N ALA A 147 -4.39 0.35 -18.08
CA ALA A 147 -5.07 -0.29 -19.19
C ALA A 147 -6.44 0.35 -19.47
N ILE A 148 -7.18 0.74 -18.43
CA ILE A 148 -8.43 1.49 -18.55
C ILE A 148 -8.20 2.87 -19.21
N CYS A 149 -7.28 3.68 -18.68
CA CYS A 149 -7.02 5.03 -19.20
C CYS A 149 -6.48 5.00 -20.64
N ALA A 150 -5.53 4.11 -20.92
CA ALA A 150 -4.98 3.91 -22.25
C ALA A 150 -6.05 3.39 -23.22
N GLY A 151 -6.90 2.47 -22.77
CA GLY A 151 -8.04 1.94 -23.51
C GLY A 151 -9.03 3.04 -23.90
N ILE A 152 -9.47 3.86 -22.94
CA ILE A 152 -10.35 5.02 -23.19
C ILE A 152 -9.71 5.96 -24.21
N TYR A 153 -8.44 6.33 -24.01
CA TYR A 153 -7.75 7.23 -24.93
C TYR A 153 -7.70 6.67 -26.35
N MET A 154 -7.37 5.39 -26.53
CA MET A 154 -7.36 4.73 -27.84
C MET A 154 -8.75 4.59 -28.46
N MET A 155 -9.80 4.37 -27.66
CA MET A 155 -11.18 4.35 -28.14
C MET A 155 -11.60 5.73 -28.66
N VAL A 156 -11.33 6.81 -27.92
CA VAL A 156 -11.64 8.17 -28.37
C VAL A 156 -10.82 8.49 -29.64
N ALA A 157 -9.52 8.16 -29.63
CA ALA A 157 -8.61 8.31 -30.77
C ALA A 157 -9.10 7.60 -32.04
N GLY A 158 -9.49 6.33 -31.92
CA GLY A 158 -9.97 5.52 -33.05
C GLY A 158 -11.39 5.83 -33.50
N HIS A 159 -12.23 6.41 -32.63
CA HIS A 159 -13.62 6.70 -32.96
C HIS A 159 -13.80 8.04 -33.70
N GLY A 160 -13.04 9.08 -33.33
CA GLY A 160 -13.38 10.42 -33.81
C GLY A 160 -12.32 11.50 -33.74
N PHE A 161 -11.08 11.19 -33.35
CA PHE A 161 -10.04 12.22 -33.44
C PHE A 161 -9.84 12.62 -34.89
N ARG A 162 -9.78 13.94 -35.11
CA ARG A 162 -9.53 14.51 -36.42
C ARG A 162 -8.05 14.86 -36.54
N GLN A 163 -7.38 14.37 -37.59
CA GLN A 163 -6.00 14.76 -37.86
C GLN A 163 -5.98 15.93 -38.82
N PRO A 164 -5.09 16.92 -38.62
CA PRO A 164 -4.85 17.93 -39.64
C PRO A 164 -4.36 17.25 -40.93
N GLY A 165 -4.97 17.60 -42.06
CA GLY A 165 -4.61 17.04 -43.35
C GLY A 165 -5.49 17.51 -44.49
N GLN A 166 -5.91 16.57 -45.32
CA GLN A 166 -6.64 16.82 -46.55
C GLN A 166 -8.02 17.47 -46.30
N ILE A 167 -8.41 18.43 -47.15
CA ILE A 167 -9.78 18.96 -47.13
C ILE A 167 -10.76 17.83 -47.44
N CYS A 168 -11.74 17.64 -46.59
CA CYS A 168 -12.74 16.58 -46.69
C CYS A 168 -14.15 17.09 -46.39
N CYS A 169 -15.18 16.36 -46.83
CA CYS A 169 -16.58 16.71 -46.53
C CYS A 169 -16.84 16.60 -45.02
N GLU A 170 -17.40 17.63 -44.40
CA GLU A 170 -17.68 17.63 -42.96
C GLU A 170 -18.64 16.50 -42.51
N ARG A 171 -19.52 16.04 -43.42
CA ARG A 171 -20.55 15.02 -43.12
C ARG A 171 -19.98 13.60 -43.16
N CYS A 172 -19.32 13.21 -44.25
CA CYS A 172 -18.84 11.83 -44.45
C CYS A 172 -17.31 11.68 -44.35
N ASN A 173 -16.54 12.77 -44.36
CA ASN A 173 -15.07 12.81 -44.44
C ASN A 173 -14.49 12.34 -45.79
N TYR A 174 -15.29 12.32 -46.87
CA TYR A 174 -14.78 12.09 -48.22
C TYR A 174 -13.75 13.15 -48.60
N PRO A 175 -12.55 12.79 -49.10
CA PRO A 175 -11.54 13.75 -49.54
C PRO A 175 -12.05 14.57 -50.72
N LEU A 176 -11.94 15.91 -50.66
CA LEU A 176 -12.46 16.83 -51.68
C LEU A 176 -11.39 17.38 -52.63
N VAL A 177 -10.13 16.95 -52.50
CA VAL A 177 -9.03 17.41 -53.36
C VAL A 177 -9.32 17.07 -54.82
N GLY A 178 -9.08 18.05 -55.70
CA GLY A 178 -9.32 17.93 -57.14
C GLY A 178 -10.76 18.20 -57.58
N LEU A 179 -11.71 18.41 -56.65
CA LEU A 179 -13.06 18.82 -57.00
C LEU A 179 -13.15 20.34 -57.14
N THR A 180 -13.89 20.81 -58.14
CA THR A 180 -14.27 22.23 -58.32
C THR A 180 -15.61 22.52 -57.63
N LEU A 181 -15.77 23.69 -57.02
CA LEU A 181 -17.02 24.08 -56.34
C LEU A 181 -17.85 25.02 -57.23
N PRO A 182 -19.20 25.02 -57.12
CA PRO A 182 -20.03 24.15 -56.30
C PRO A 182 -20.15 22.73 -56.89
N THR A 183 -20.21 21.72 -56.02
CA THR A 183 -20.42 20.32 -56.42
C THR A 183 -21.21 19.55 -55.36
N SER A 184 -21.61 18.31 -55.64
CA SER A 184 -22.17 17.41 -54.64
C SER A 184 -21.10 16.45 -54.13
N CYS A 185 -21.05 16.21 -52.83
CA CYS A 185 -20.12 15.23 -52.26
C CYS A 185 -20.37 13.85 -52.88
N PRO A 186 -19.37 13.21 -53.51
CA PRO A 186 -19.55 11.92 -54.21
C PRO A 186 -20.04 10.78 -53.30
N GLU A 187 -19.69 10.81 -52.02
CA GLU A 187 -20.04 9.73 -51.08
C GLU A 187 -21.41 9.94 -50.41
N CYS A 188 -21.76 11.17 -50.00
CA CYS A 188 -22.97 11.41 -49.19
C CYS A 188 -24.03 12.30 -49.86
N GLY A 189 -23.79 12.76 -51.08
CA GLY A 189 -24.72 13.60 -51.85
C GLY A 189 -24.95 15.00 -51.26
N ARG A 190 -24.22 15.40 -50.22
CA ARG A 190 -24.35 16.75 -49.63
C ARG A 190 -23.90 17.79 -50.66
N ALA A 191 -24.75 18.77 -50.95
CA ALA A 191 -24.38 19.92 -51.77
C ALA A 191 -23.28 20.73 -51.07
N LEU A 192 -22.16 20.92 -51.75
CA LEU A 192 -21.00 21.71 -51.33
C LEU A 192 -21.02 23.01 -52.13
N LEU A 193 -21.73 24.02 -51.60
CA LEU A 193 -21.83 25.33 -52.25
C LEU A 193 -20.54 26.15 -52.11
N ASN A 194 -19.80 25.92 -51.03
CA ASN A 194 -18.54 26.57 -50.71
C ASN A 194 -17.75 25.71 -49.71
N LEU A 195 -16.52 26.13 -49.39
CA LEU A 195 -15.63 25.42 -48.47
C LEU A 195 -16.09 25.43 -46.99
N SER A 196 -17.15 26.16 -46.63
CA SER A 196 -17.69 26.12 -45.25
C SER A 196 -18.29 24.76 -44.88
N PHE A 197 -18.64 23.95 -45.88
CA PHE A 197 -19.12 22.58 -45.73
C PHE A 197 -17.99 21.52 -45.74
N ALA A 198 -16.75 21.98 -45.82
CA ALA A 198 -15.56 21.16 -45.77
C ALA A 198 -14.81 21.34 -44.45
N THR A 199 -13.99 20.36 -44.10
CA THR A 199 -13.09 20.38 -42.96
C THR A 199 -11.71 19.91 -43.39
N ASP A 200 -10.69 20.61 -42.94
CA ASP A 200 -9.27 20.30 -43.09
C ASP A 200 -8.79 19.21 -42.12
N ARG A 201 -9.71 18.63 -41.35
CA ARG A 201 -9.40 17.62 -40.34
C ARG A 201 -10.24 16.36 -40.51
N PRO A 202 -9.84 15.42 -41.38
CA PRO A 202 -10.53 14.14 -41.53
C PRO A 202 -10.53 13.36 -40.21
N LYS A 203 -11.65 12.69 -39.92
CA LYS A 203 -11.73 11.74 -38.81
C LYS A 203 -10.81 10.54 -39.08
N LEU A 204 -9.94 10.22 -38.12
CA LEU A 204 -9.17 9.01 -38.12
C LEU A 204 -10.07 7.82 -37.74
N ARG A 205 -10.70 7.18 -38.72
CA ARG A 205 -11.52 5.97 -38.51
C ARG A 205 -10.65 4.71 -38.53
N ASP A 206 -9.69 4.62 -37.62
CA ASP A 206 -8.87 3.42 -37.51
C ASP A 206 -9.51 2.40 -36.55
N LYS A 207 -10.15 1.38 -37.15
CA LYS A 207 -10.77 0.28 -36.43
C LYS A 207 -9.78 -0.48 -35.54
N ARG A 208 -8.49 -0.51 -35.88
CA ARG A 208 -7.46 -1.19 -35.07
C ARG A 208 -7.27 -0.48 -33.75
N PHE A 209 -7.18 0.86 -33.75
CA PHE A 209 -7.08 1.65 -32.52
C PHE A 209 -8.32 1.50 -31.64
N LEU A 210 -9.51 1.50 -32.27
CA LEU A 210 -10.76 1.29 -31.54
C LEU A 210 -10.79 -0.10 -30.88
N LEU A 211 -10.48 -1.17 -31.62
CA LEU A 211 -10.49 -2.55 -31.10
C LEU A 211 -9.43 -2.77 -30.03
N LEU A 212 -8.20 -2.25 -30.21
CA LEU A 212 -7.16 -2.30 -29.19
C LEU A 212 -7.57 -1.52 -27.94
N GLY A 213 -8.21 -0.35 -28.11
CA GLY A 213 -8.72 0.44 -27.01
C GLY A 213 -9.81 -0.27 -26.21
N ILE A 214 -10.77 -0.90 -26.90
CA ILE A 214 -11.81 -1.74 -26.26
C ILE A 214 -11.16 -2.90 -25.52
N GLY A 215 -10.21 -3.60 -26.15
CA GLY A 215 -9.51 -4.74 -25.54
C GLY A 215 -8.76 -4.35 -24.26
N LEU A 216 -8.00 -3.25 -24.30
CA LEU A 216 -7.29 -2.72 -23.13
C LEU A 216 -8.24 -2.27 -22.03
N PHE A 217 -9.32 -1.58 -22.39
CA PHE A 217 -10.32 -1.15 -21.42
C PHE A 217 -10.98 -2.33 -20.73
N VAL A 218 -11.45 -3.33 -21.48
CA VAL A 218 -12.08 -4.53 -20.91
C VAL A 218 -11.08 -5.31 -20.05
N ALA A 219 -9.85 -5.52 -20.52
CA ALA A 219 -8.81 -6.18 -19.75
C ALA A 219 -8.49 -5.43 -18.45
N GLY A 220 -8.40 -4.10 -18.51
CA GLY A 220 -8.18 -3.25 -17.35
C GLY A 220 -9.33 -3.31 -16.34
N VAL A 221 -10.59 -3.23 -16.81
CA VAL A 221 -11.78 -3.35 -15.94
C VAL A 221 -11.84 -4.74 -15.30
N LEU A 222 -11.55 -5.81 -16.04
CA LEU A 222 -11.50 -7.17 -15.50
C LEU A 222 -10.40 -7.32 -14.45
N ALA A 223 -9.19 -6.82 -14.72
CA ALA A 223 -8.09 -6.83 -13.77
C ALA A 223 -8.44 -6.04 -12.50
N PHE A 224 -9.09 -4.87 -12.65
CA PHE A 224 -9.58 -4.07 -11.55
C PHE A 224 -10.65 -4.82 -10.73
N TYR A 225 -11.62 -5.45 -11.41
CA TYR A 225 -12.66 -6.24 -10.76
C TYR A 225 -12.08 -7.42 -9.97
N VAL A 226 -11.16 -8.19 -10.58
CA VAL A 226 -10.48 -9.29 -9.89
C VAL A 226 -9.82 -8.79 -8.62
N GLN A 227 -9.14 -7.65 -8.68
CA GLN A 227 -8.41 -7.13 -7.53
C GLN A 227 -9.31 -6.64 -6.38
N PHE A 228 -10.46 -6.03 -6.67
CA PHE A 228 -11.36 -5.52 -5.63
C PHE A 228 -12.36 -6.57 -5.12
N VAL A 229 -12.80 -7.48 -5.98
CA VAL A 229 -13.90 -8.40 -5.66
C VAL A 229 -13.40 -9.82 -5.36
N LYS A 230 -12.31 -10.25 -6.00
CA LYS A 230 -11.75 -11.61 -5.87
C LYS A 230 -10.21 -11.59 -5.87
N PRO A 231 -9.55 -10.85 -4.95
CA PRO A 231 -8.10 -10.67 -5.00
C PRO A 231 -7.34 -12.00 -4.97
N THR A 232 -7.86 -13.00 -4.26
CA THR A 232 -7.32 -14.37 -4.21
C THR A 232 -7.16 -15.04 -5.59
N TRP A 233 -7.93 -14.64 -6.61
CA TRP A 233 -7.80 -15.16 -7.98
C TRP A 233 -6.49 -14.73 -8.64
N ALA A 234 -5.96 -13.54 -8.30
CA ALA A 234 -4.65 -13.10 -8.80
C ALA A 234 -3.50 -13.95 -8.24
N TYR A 235 -3.68 -14.52 -7.05
CA TYR A 235 -2.70 -15.36 -6.35
C TYR A 235 -2.89 -16.86 -6.64
N ALA A 236 -4.08 -17.26 -7.11
CA ALA A 236 -4.40 -18.64 -7.48
C ALA A 236 -3.42 -19.31 -8.46
N PRO A 237 -2.83 -18.64 -9.47
CA PRO A 237 -1.83 -19.27 -10.35
C PRO A 237 -0.41 -19.33 -9.77
N LEU A 238 -0.13 -18.66 -8.64
CA LEU A 238 1.22 -18.61 -8.08
C LEU A 238 1.64 -19.96 -7.49
N PRO A 239 2.92 -20.35 -7.61
CA PRO A 239 3.41 -21.59 -7.02
C PRO A 239 3.39 -21.50 -5.49
N ARG A 240 3.21 -22.64 -4.82
CA ARG A 240 3.09 -22.72 -3.36
C ARG A 240 4.30 -22.09 -2.64
N SER A 241 5.50 -22.31 -3.16
CA SER A 241 6.74 -21.76 -2.61
C SER A 241 6.79 -20.23 -2.61
N VAL A 242 6.15 -19.57 -3.59
CA VAL A 242 6.05 -18.10 -3.63
C VAL A 242 4.98 -17.62 -2.65
N LEU A 243 3.83 -18.30 -2.60
CA LEU A 243 2.78 -17.96 -1.65
C LEU A 243 3.24 -18.09 -0.19
N LEU A 244 4.03 -19.12 0.14
CA LEU A 244 4.61 -19.28 1.48
C LEU A 244 5.48 -18.09 1.90
N LYS A 245 6.18 -17.45 0.96
CA LYS A 245 7.00 -16.26 1.23
C LYS A 245 6.17 -14.98 1.37
N LEU A 246 5.05 -14.89 0.67
CA LEU A 246 4.19 -13.70 0.67
C LEU A 246 3.16 -13.72 1.82
N ALA A 247 2.66 -14.91 2.17
CA ALA A 247 1.57 -15.12 3.11
C ALA A 247 1.75 -14.46 4.49
N PRO A 248 2.96 -14.34 5.07
CA PRO A 248 3.13 -13.64 6.34
C PRO A 248 2.79 -12.15 6.28
N ASN A 249 2.95 -11.51 5.12
CA ASN A 249 2.83 -10.06 4.94
C ASN A 249 1.65 -9.65 4.04
N ASP A 250 0.96 -10.60 3.42
CA ASP A 250 -0.12 -10.33 2.46
C ASP A 250 -1.29 -11.32 2.65
N ILE A 251 -2.42 -10.79 3.13
CA ILE A 251 -3.63 -11.56 3.46
C ILE A 251 -4.22 -12.28 2.24
N ASP A 252 -4.17 -11.70 1.05
CA ASP A 252 -4.76 -12.33 -0.13
C ASP A 252 -3.92 -13.52 -0.57
N SER A 253 -2.60 -13.41 -0.42
CA SER A 253 -1.68 -14.53 -0.63
C SER A 253 -1.84 -15.61 0.45
N PHE A 254 -2.08 -15.24 1.71
CA PHE A 254 -2.39 -16.16 2.80
C PHE A 254 -3.68 -16.94 2.52
N LYS A 255 -4.76 -16.26 2.15
CA LYS A 255 -6.05 -16.89 1.76
C LYS A 255 -5.89 -17.85 0.59
N ALA A 256 -5.14 -17.44 -0.43
CA ALA A 256 -4.87 -18.28 -1.59
C ALA A 256 -4.02 -19.51 -1.24
N LEU A 257 -3.13 -19.39 -0.24
CA LEU A 257 -2.32 -20.50 0.27
C LEU A 257 -3.14 -21.47 1.11
N THR A 258 -3.91 -20.97 2.09
CA THR A 258 -4.71 -21.80 3.02
C THR A 258 -5.92 -22.45 2.36
N ALA A 259 -6.38 -21.92 1.22
CA ALA A 259 -7.36 -22.59 0.37
C ALA A 259 -6.82 -23.87 -0.31
N ARG A 260 -5.49 -24.13 -0.24
CA ARG A 260 -4.85 -25.32 -0.80
C ARG A 260 -4.53 -26.31 0.31
N THR A 261 -4.45 -27.60 -0.04
CA THR A 261 -3.89 -28.61 0.86
C THR A 261 -2.41 -28.32 1.08
N LEU A 262 -2.05 -28.00 2.34
CA LEU A 262 -0.68 -27.79 2.78
C LEU A 262 -0.10 -29.10 3.31
N THR A 263 1.15 -29.39 2.93
CA THR A 263 1.91 -30.49 3.54
C THR A 263 2.30 -30.12 4.98
N PRO A 264 2.60 -31.08 5.86
CA PRO A 264 3.07 -30.77 7.22
C PRO A 264 4.29 -29.85 7.24
N GLU A 265 5.23 -30.04 6.30
CA GLU A 265 6.40 -29.17 6.15
C GLU A 265 6.03 -27.75 5.71
N ASP A 266 5.10 -27.60 4.75
CA ASP A 266 4.62 -26.29 4.32
C ASP A 266 3.88 -25.56 5.47
N GLN A 267 3.16 -26.30 6.31
CA GLN A 267 2.46 -25.76 7.49
C GLN A 267 3.47 -25.22 8.51
N ASP A 268 4.46 -26.02 8.89
CA ASP A 268 5.50 -25.63 9.85
C ASP A 268 6.31 -24.41 9.36
N ARG A 269 6.61 -24.36 8.05
CA ARG A 269 7.25 -23.19 7.43
C ARG A 269 6.37 -21.95 7.48
N LEU A 270 5.08 -22.08 7.20
CA LEU A 270 4.13 -20.97 7.27
C LEU A 270 4.00 -20.47 8.71
N GLU A 271 3.87 -21.37 9.69
CA GLU A 271 3.79 -21.07 11.12
C GLU A 271 5.04 -20.32 11.60
N SER A 272 6.22 -20.84 11.28
CA SER A 272 7.49 -20.18 11.61
C SER A 272 7.61 -18.80 10.95
N SER A 273 7.29 -18.67 9.66
CA SER A 273 7.40 -17.40 8.93
C SER A 273 6.41 -16.35 9.44
N LEU A 274 5.22 -16.79 9.86
CA LEU A 274 4.22 -15.97 10.52
C LEU A 274 4.76 -15.46 11.87
N ILE A 275 5.31 -16.34 12.71
CA ILE A 275 5.94 -15.94 13.98
C ILE A 275 7.13 -15.01 13.75
N ASP A 276 7.98 -15.29 12.76
CA ASP A 276 9.10 -14.42 12.34
C ASP A 276 8.61 -13.03 11.95
N ALA A 277 7.51 -12.93 11.19
CA ALA A 277 6.95 -11.65 10.82
C ALA A 277 6.45 -10.88 12.05
N ILE A 278 5.82 -11.56 13.03
CA ILE A 278 5.40 -10.93 14.30
C ILE A 278 6.61 -10.41 15.08
N VAL A 279 7.65 -11.22 15.24
CA VAL A 279 8.84 -10.88 16.02
C VAL A 279 9.61 -9.72 15.39
N ASN A 280 9.75 -9.70 14.06
CA ASN A 280 10.60 -8.71 13.38
C ASN A 280 9.93 -7.35 13.16
N ASP A 281 8.61 -7.30 12.97
CA ASP A 281 7.97 -6.03 12.60
C ASP A 281 7.91 -5.07 13.80
N ASN A 282 7.92 -5.58 15.05
CA ASN A 282 7.70 -4.82 16.31
C ASN A 282 6.44 -3.92 16.32
N THR A 283 5.73 -3.83 15.20
CA THR A 283 4.45 -3.18 14.97
C THR A 283 3.47 -4.26 14.61
N VAL A 284 2.81 -4.80 15.62
CA VAL A 284 1.77 -5.83 15.51
C VAL A 284 0.49 -5.30 14.79
N GLY A 285 0.59 -4.17 14.10
CA GLY A 285 -0.49 -3.46 13.42
C GLY A 285 -0.86 -3.98 12.03
N PHE A 286 -0.09 -4.91 11.44
CA PHE A 286 -0.28 -5.33 10.05
C PHE A 286 -0.90 -6.72 9.85
N TRP A 287 -1.39 -7.36 10.90
CA TRP A 287 -2.06 -8.64 10.75
C TRP A 287 -3.54 -8.45 10.46
N SER A 288 -4.04 -9.20 9.49
CA SER A 288 -5.49 -9.35 9.36
C SER A 288 -6.02 -10.25 10.50
N HIS A 289 -7.27 -10.03 10.89
CA HIS A 289 -7.98 -10.88 11.85
C HIS A 289 -7.88 -12.39 11.50
N GLU A 290 -7.80 -12.73 10.22
CA GLU A 290 -7.77 -14.12 9.75
C GLU A 290 -6.41 -14.83 9.92
N GLN A 291 -5.28 -14.19 9.59
CA GLN A 291 -3.96 -14.78 9.84
C GLN A 291 -3.74 -15.04 11.32
N GLY A 292 -4.18 -14.07 12.14
CA GLY A 292 -4.14 -14.16 13.58
C GLY A 292 -5.01 -15.31 14.09
N ALA A 293 -6.30 -15.35 13.70
CA ALA A 293 -7.20 -16.42 14.09
C ALA A 293 -6.70 -17.82 13.66
N TRP A 294 -6.09 -17.92 12.48
CA TRP A 294 -5.48 -19.16 12.02
C TRP A 294 -4.31 -19.57 12.92
N LEU A 295 -3.37 -18.67 13.21
CA LEU A 295 -2.24 -18.98 14.10
C LEU A 295 -2.72 -19.32 15.52
N SER A 296 -3.70 -18.59 16.06
CA SER A 296 -4.33 -18.90 17.35
C SER A 296 -4.91 -20.31 17.38
N SER A 297 -5.57 -20.74 16.30
CA SER A 297 -6.11 -22.10 16.21
C SER A 297 -5.02 -23.16 16.30
N ARG A 298 -3.82 -22.90 15.76
CA ARG A 298 -2.66 -23.80 15.84
C ARG A 298 -2.09 -23.87 17.24
N VAL A 299 -1.95 -22.72 17.89
CA VAL A 299 -1.53 -22.62 19.30
C VAL A 299 -2.47 -23.46 20.17
N PHE A 300 -3.78 -23.22 20.09
CA PHE A 300 -4.76 -23.90 20.95
C PHE A 300 -5.02 -25.36 20.59
N SER A 301 -4.65 -25.78 19.39
CA SER A 301 -4.67 -27.20 19.00
C SER A 301 -3.37 -27.93 19.36
N ASN A 302 -2.44 -27.27 20.06
CA ASN A 302 -1.11 -27.79 20.41
C ASN A 302 -0.34 -28.31 19.18
N GLN A 303 -0.44 -27.59 18.06
CA GLN A 303 0.19 -27.94 16.78
C GLN A 303 1.53 -27.25 16.55
N LEU A 304 1.85 -26.22 17.34
CA LEU A 304 3.14 -25.55 17.30
C LEU A 304 4.17 -26.28 18.16
N SER A 305 5.42 -26.24 17.75
CA SER A 305 6.55 -26.69 18.56
C SER A 305 6.76 -25.77 19.79
N PRO A 306 7.36 -26.29 20.88
CA PRO A 306 7.69 -25.46 22.05
C PRO A 306 8.51 -24.22 21.69
N ASP A 307 9.51 -24.35 20.82
CA ASP A 307 10.36 -23.25 20.36
C ASP A 307 9.57 -22.16 19.63
N GLN A 308 8.59 -22.55 18.79
CA GLN A 308 7.72 -21.60 18.10
C GLN A 308 6.84 -20.82 19.09
N ILE A 309 6.29 -21.50 20.09
CA ILE A 309 5.46 -20.87 21.12
C ILE A 309 6.31 -19.93 21.97
N ASP A 310 7.49 -20.34 22.42
CA ASP A 310 8.42 -19.50 23.19
C ASP A 310 8.79 -18.23 22.42
N ARG A 311 9.09 -18.36 21.12
CA ARG A 311 9.37 -17.21 20.25
C ARG A 311 8.17 -16.28 20.09
N LEU A 312 6.98 -16.84 19.92
CA LEU A 312 5.74 -16.06 19.80
C LEU A 312 5.44 -15.30 21.11
N MET A 313 5.61 -15.94 22.26
CA MET A 313 5.40 -15.33 23.57
C MET A 313 6.49 -14.32 23.92
N GLY A 314 7.72 -14.49 23.42
CA GLY A 314 8.81 -13.52 23.57
C GLY A 314 8.50 -12.14 22.99
N VAL A 315 7.58 -12.05 22.03
CA VAL A 315 7.13 -10.76 21.45
C VAL A 315 6.48 -9.86 22.49
N LEU A 316 5.79 -10.43 23.48
CA LEU A 316 5.07 -9.67 24.51
C LEU A 316 6.00 -8.90 25.46
N GLY A 317 7.31 -9.19 25.39
CA GLY A 317 8.31 -8.64 26.28
C GLY A 317 8.22 -9.23 27.69
N GLU A 318 9.28 -9.02 28.46
CA GLU A 318 9.29 -9.42 29.87
C GLU A 318 8.63 -8.33 30.72
N PRO A 319 7.76 -8.71 31.68
CA PRO A 319 7.24 -7.76 32.66
C PRO A 319 8.37 -7.23 33.54
N TYR A 320 8.17 -6.06 34.12
CA TYR A 320 9.15 -5.39 34.98
C TYR A 320 8.48 -4.72 36.18
N ILE A 321 9.26 -4.46 37.22
CA ILE A 321 8.83 -3.70 38.40
C ILE A 321 9.08 -2.22 38.10
N ASP A 322 8.01 -1.44 38.01
CA ASP A 322 8.06 0.02 37.96
C ASP A 322 8.07 0.57 39.39
N ALA A 323 9.21 1.10 39.79
CA ALA A 323 9.50 1.60 41.13
C ALA A 323 10.61 2.66 41.06
N PRO A 324 10.68 3.59 42.02
CA PRO A 324 11.80 4.52 42.09
C PRO A 324 13.13 3.78 42.33
N ASP A 325 14.22 4.31 41.81
CA ASP A 325 15.58 3.78 42.05
C ASP A 325 16.11 4.18 43.44
N ALA A 326 15.67 5.33 43.97
CA ALA A 326 16.05 5.83 45.29
C ALA A 326 14.90 6.58 45.99
N VAL A 327 14.85 6.49 47.32
CA VAL A 327 13.85 7.15 48.19
C VAL A 327 14.47 7.50 49.54
N LYS A 328 13.83 8.35 50.35
CA LYS A 328 14.29 8.60 51.73
C LYS A 328 13.69 7.61 52.73
N ALA A 329 14.38 7.41 53.85
CA ALA A 329 13.81 6.68 54.98
C ALA A 329 12.48 7.31 55.44
N GLY A 330 11.46 6.47 55.62
CA GLY A 330 10.08 6.85 55.93
C GLY A 330 9.26 7.35 54.73
N GLU A 331 9.86 7.53 53.55
CA GLU A 331 9.14 7.93 52.34
C GLU A 331 8.31 6.76 51.79
N ARG A 332 7.09 7.07 51.31
CA ARG A 332 6.19 6.06 50.78
C ARG A 332 6.59 5.66 49.37
N VAL A 333 7.02 4.42 49.21
CA VAL A 333 7.32 3.78 47.93
C VAL A 333 6.03 3.24 47.31
N SER A 334 5.92 3.38 46.00
CA SER A 334 4.88 2.76 45.17
C SER A 334 5.54 1.82 44.17
N LEU A 335 5.12 0.55 44.16
CA LEU A 335 5.62 -0.50 43.27
C LEU A 335 4.49 -0.94 42.37
N MET A 336 4.70 -0.88 41.05
CA MET A 336 3.73 -1.37 40.06
C MET A 336 4.37 -2.45 39.21
N LEU A 337 3.64 -3.52 38.93
CA LEU A 337 4.04 -4.44 37.88
C LEU A 337 3.58 -3.91 36.53
N ARG A 338 4.50 -3.85 35.57
CA ARG A 338 4.21 -3.39 34.21
C ARG A 338 4.71 -4.39 33.17
N ALA A 339 4.14 -4.29 31.98
CA ALA A 339 4.57 -5.02 30.79
C ALA A 339 4.69 -4.03 29.62
N PRO A 340 5.67 -4.24 28.71
CA PRO A 340 5.83 -3.42 27.52
C PRO A 340 4.52 -3.30 26.71
N ASP A 341 4.28 -2.15 26.09
CA ASP A 341 3.10 -1.91 25.25
C ASP A 341 3.20 -2.64 23.90
N VAL A 342 2.93 -3.94 23.91
CA VAL A 342 2.87 -4.82 22.74
C VAL A 342 1.41 -5.10 22.34
N ARG A 343 0.95 -4.50 21.25
CA ARG A 343 -0.44 -4.64 20.80
C ARG A 343 -0.70 -5.89 19.95
N MET A 344 -0.98 -7.07 20.51
CA MET A 344 -1.53 -8.18 19.71
C MET A 344 -2.93 -7.87 19.15
N GLN A 345 -3.12 -7.96 17.82
CA GLN A 345 -4.43 -7.78 17.20
C GLN A 345 -5.40 -8.93 17.52
N THR A 346 -4.87 -10.11 17.83
CA THR A 346 -5.67 -11.25 18.29
C THR A 346 -5.79 -11.22 19.80
N SER A 347 -6.95 -10.81 20.29
CA SER A 347 -7.28 -10.82 21.73
C SER A 347 -7.09 -12.18 22.39
N ASP A 348 -7.15 -13.25 21.59
CA ASP A 348 -7.11 -14.61 22.12
C ASP A 348 -5.68 -15.03 22.52
N LEU A 349 -4.63 -14.42 21.95
CA LEU A 349 -3.23 -14.77 22.24
C LEU A 349 -2.62 -14.01 23.41
N TYR A 350 -3.40 -13.23 24.15
CA TYR A 350 -2.88 -12.57 25.35
C TYR A 350 -2.78 -13.55 26.51
N PRO A 351 -1.60 -13.68 27.14
CA PRO A 351 -1.45 -14.49 28.32
C PRO A 351 -2.08 -13.79 29.54
N TYR A 352 -2.34 -14.60 30.55
CA TYR A 352 -2.70 -14.17 31.89
C TYR A 352 -1.45 -14.17 32.79
N TYR A 353 -1.40 -13.19 33.68
CA TYR A 353 -0.36 -13.00 34.67
C TYR A 353 -0.93 -13.32 36.05
N TYR A 354 -0.36 -14.32 36.70
CA TYR A 354 -0.68 -14.70 38.07
C TYR A 354 0.42 -14.18 38.98
N PHE A 355 0.01 -13.44 40.00
CA PHE A 355 0.92 -12.64 40.82
C PHE A 355 1.21 -13.33 42.15
N GLY A 356 2.47 -13.74 42.35
CA GLY A 356 2.92 -14.45 43.55
C GLY A 356 3.05 -13.59 44.80
N GLY A 357 2.93 -12.27 44.67
CA GLY A 357 3.17 -11.30 45.73
C GLY A 357 4.52 -10.57 45.59
N TYR A 358 4.68 -9.50 46.37
CA TYR A 358 5.94 -8.78 46.56
C TYR A 358 6.66 -9.30 47.81
N LEU A 359 7.94 -9.61 47.69
CA LEU A 359 8.83 -9.92 48.80
C LEU A 359 9.79 -8.75 49.00
N ILE A 360 9.94 -8.27 50.24
CA ILE A 360 10.85 -7.18 50.59
C ILE A 360 11.98 -7.76 51.43
N ASP A 361 13.21 -7.59 50.94
CA ASP A 361 14.43 -8.12 51.57
C ASP A 361 14.33 -9.61 51.91
N GLN A 362 14.49 -9.96 53.19
CA GLN A 362 14.45 -11.32 53.71
C GLN A 362 13.08 -11.71 54.27
N ASP A 363 12.04 -10.89 54.09
CA ASP A 363 10.69 -11.26 54.48
C ASP A 363 10.27 -12.53 53.75
N PRO A 364 9.98 -13.64 54.47
CA PRO A 364 9.58 -14.89 53.84
C PRO A 364 8.13 -14.85 53.32
N THR A 365 7.32 -13.86 53.73
CA THR A 365 5.89 -13.84 53.43
C THR A 365 5.58 -12.86 52.28
N PRO A 366 5.02 -13.34 51.15
CA PRO A 366 4.69 -12.48 50.03
C PRO A 366 3.50 -11.56 50.35
N HIS A 367 3.67 -10.25 50.13
CA HIS A 367 2.63 -9.25 50.25
C HIS A 367 1.75 -9.23 48.99
N MET A 368 0.43 -9.06 49.15
CA MET A 368 -0.55 -8.93 48.06
C MET A 368 -0.57 -10.09 47.04
N ARG A 369 -0.41 -11.34 47.50
CA ARG A 369 -0.56 -12.53 46.65
C ARG A 369 -1.94 -12.57 45.99
N SER A 370 -2.00 -12.97 44.71
CA SER A 370 -3.27 -13.11 43.98
C SER A 370 -3.34 -14.41 43.19
N ASP A 371 -4.37 -15.19 43.49
CA ASP A 371 -4.71 -16.42 42.74
C ASP A 371 -5.49 -16.09 41.45
N HIS A 372 -5.87 -14.83 41.27
CA HIS A 372 -6.66 -14.37 40.13
C HIS A 372 -5.72 -13.91 39.02
N GLY A 373 -5.84 -14.55 37.86
CA GLY A 373 -5.10 -14.16 36.67
C GLY A 373 -5.52 -12.77 36.20
N ARG A 374 -4.57 -11.87 36.02
CA ARG A 374 -4.77 -10.57 35.38
C ARG A 374 -4.44 -10.70 33.90
N SER A 375 -5.31 -10.20 33.04
CA SER A 375 -4.99 -10.17 31.61
C SER A 375 -3.81 -9.21 31.36
N TRP A 376 -3.07 -9.45 30.26
CA TRP A 376 -2.04 -8.53 29.79
C TRP A 376 -2.47 -7.06 29.76
N TYR A 377 -3.73 -6.78 29.38
CA TYR A 377 -4.30 -5.43 29.37
C TYR A 377 -4.27 -4.73 30.72
N ALA A 378 -4.20 -5.47 31.83
CA ALA A 378 -4.12 -4.89 33.17
C ALA A 378 -2.72 -4.43 33.56
N LEU A 379 -1.68 -4.93 32.88
CA LEU A 379 -0.27 -4.61 33.16
C LEU A 379 0.36 -3.73 32.08
N ARG A 380 -0.37 -3.45 30.99
CA ARG A 380 0.13 -2.68 29.85
C ARG A 380 0.54 -1.27 30.29
N ASP A 381 1.71 -0.84 29.82
CA ASP A 381 2.18 0.53 30.01
C ASP A 381 1.13 1.58 29.58
N GLY A 382 0.89 2.56 30.47
CA GLY A 382 -0.10 3.61 30.28
C GLY A 382 -1.55 3.22 30.60
N THR A 383 -1.81 1.99 31.04
CA THR A 383 -3.11 1.59 31.59
C THR A 383 -3.06 1.53 33.11
N VAL A 384 -3.88 2.35 33.77
CA VAL A 384 -4.15 2.21 35.21
C VAL A 384 -5.37 1.31 35.32
N THR A 385 -5.18 0.05 35.68
CA THR A 385 -6.31 -0.81 36.03
C THR A 385 -6.61 -0.69 37.51
N THR A 386 -7.88 -0.45 37.82
CA THR A 386 -8.39 -0.50 39.19
C THR A 386 -8.90 -1.90 39.49
N ASP A 387 -8.60 -2.43 40.67
CA ASP A 387 -9.25 -3.62 41.21
C ASP A 387 -10.77 -3.36 41.42
N PRO A 388 -11.58 -4.39 41.75
CA PRO A 388 -13.02 -4.23 41.99
C PRO A 388 -13.38 -3.22 43.08
N GLU A 389 -12.41 -2.83 43.92
CA GLU A 389 -12.56 -1.85 44.99
C GLU A 389 -12.06 -0.44 44.59
N GLY A 390 -11.70 -0.26 43.32
CA GLY A 390 -11.26 1.03 42.78
C GLY A 390 -9.79 1.36 43.03
N ARG A 391 -8.97 0.42 43.54
CA ARG A 391 -7.55 0.65 43.82
C ARG A 391 -6.70 0.31 42.60
N GLU A 392 -5.74 1.15 42.24
CA GLU A 392 -4.76 0.83 41.18
C GLU A 392 -4.10 -0.53 41.49
N SER A 393 -4.02 -1.42 40.51
CA SER A 393 -3.58 -2.79 40.77
C SER A 393 -2.86 -3.43 39.58
N PRO A 394 -1.72 -4.12 39.79
CA PRO A 394 -1.10 -4.45 41.07
C PRO A 394 -0.12 -3.34 41.56
N LEU A 395 -0.65 -2.41 42.37
CA LEU A 395 0.12 -1.41 43.08
C LEU A 395 0.29 -1.87 44.53
N PHE A 396 1.54 -1.97 44.98
CA PHE A 396 1.87 -2.16 46.38
C PHE A 396 2.57 -0.92 46.92
N ARG A 397 2.32 -0.59 48.19
CA ARG A 397 2.91 0.58 48.85
C ARG A 397 3.50 0.19 50.19
N PHE A 398 4.72 0.62 50.44
CA PHE A 398 5.41 0.46 51.73
C PHE A 398 6.28 1.69 52.01
N ALA A 399 6.85 1.79 53.20
CA ALA A 399 7.81 2.83 53.56
C ALA A 399 8.99 2.17 54.28
N PRO A 400 10.22 2.23 53.73
CA PRO A 400 11.39 1.69 54.40
C PRO A 400 11.81 2.61 55.55
N ASP A 401 11.95 2.07 56.76
CA ASP A 401 12.20 2.88 57.96
C ASP A 401 13.67 3.22 58.21
N SER A 402 14.60 2.59 57.48
CA SER A 402 16.04 2.74 57.67
C SER A 402 16.80 2.88 56.35
N PRO A 403 17.88 3.69 56.32
CA PRO A 403 18.76 3.79 55.15
C PRO A 403 19.39 2.45 54.78
N GLY A 404 19.62 2.23 53.49
CA GLY A 404 20.22 1.01 52.96
C GLY A 404 19.61 0.57 51.63
N LYS A 405 20.06 -0.59 51.13
CA LYS A 405 19.51 -1.18 49.90
C LYS A 405 18.33 -2.06 50.25
N VAL A 406 17.15 -1.72 49.74
CA VAL A 406 15.95 -2.53 49.87
C VAL A 406 15.74 -3.30 48.58
N LYS A 407 15.66 -4.63 48.69
CA LYS A 407 15.53 -5.54 47.56
C LYS A 407 14.08 -6.00 47.43
N VAL A 408 13.43 -5.60 46.35
CA VAL A 408 12.07 -6.03 46.01
C VAL A 408 12.16 -7.20 45.06
N ARG A 409 11.51 -8.32 45.39
CA ARG A 409 11.41 -9.49 44.53
C ARG A 409 9.95 -9.82 44.24
N VAL A 410 9.67 -10.21 43.01
CA VAL A 410 8.33 -10.59 42.55
C VAL A 410 8.44 -11.87 41.77
N ARG A 411 7.62 -12.86 42.14
CA ARG A 411 7.43 -14.08 41.33
C ARG A 411 6.13 -13.99 40.55
N LEU A 412 6.21 -14.26 39.25
CA LEU A 412 5.10 -14.25 38.32
C LEU A 412 4.98 -15.59 37.63
N VAL A 413 3.75 -16.01 37.38
CA VAL A 413 3.46 -17.06 36.42
C VAL A 413 2.71 -16.42 35.26
N ILE A 414 3.28 -16.52 34.07
CA ILE A 414 2.63 -16.12 32.82
C ILE A 414 2.10 -17.39 32.18
N ALA A 415 0.82 -17.41 31.81
CA ALA A 415 0.23 -18.59 31.18
C ALA A 415 -0.76 -18.23 30.08
N LEU A 416 -0.72 -19.02 29.00
CA LEU A 416 -1.64 -18.94 27.87
C LEU A 416 -2.59 -20.14 27.88
N PHE A 417 -3.89 -19.87 27.84
CA PHE A 417 -4.94 -20.89 27.87
C PHE A 417 -5.70 -20.95 26.55
N PRO A 418 -6.29 -22.12 26.20
CA PRO A 418 -7.09 -22.24 25.01
C PRO A 418 -8.43 -21.52 25.15
N GLY A 419 -8.65 -20.51 24.29
CA GLY A 419 -9.89 -19.73 24.22
C GLY A 419 -10.03 -18.67 25.31
N PHE A 420 -11.08 -17.84 25.18
CA PHE A 420 -11.48 -16.87 26.20
C PHE A 420 -12.15 -17.60 27.38
N ILE A 421 -11.43 -18.50 28.03
CA ILE A 421 -11.90 -19.04 29.31
C ILE A 421 -11.92 -17.83 30.24
N GLN A 422 -13.12 -17.46 30.69
CA GLN A 422 -13.30 -16.60 31.85
C GLN A 422 -12.68 -17.33 33.05
N MET A 423 -11.35 -17.37 33.14
CA MET A 423 -10.61 -17.83 34.32
C MET A 423 -10.67 -16.74 35.39
N SER A 424 -11.87 -16.21 35.61
CA SER A 424 -12.07 -15.12 36.53
C SER A 424 -11.73 -15.56 37.95
N GLN A 425 -11.90 -16.83 38.38
CA GLN A 425 -11.78 -17.13 39.82
C GLN A 425 -11.29 -18.53 40.29
N SER A 426 -11.05 -19.55 39.45
CA SER A 426 -10.85 -20.92 40.01
C SER A 426 -9.85 -21.85 39.33
N GLY A 427 -9.00 -21.35 38.43
CA GLY A 427 -8.15 -22.21 37.61
C GLY A 427 -6.67 -22.30 38.01
N PHE A 428 -6.24 -21.53 39.01
CA PHE A 428 -4.84 -21.42 39.42
C PHE A 428 -4.77 -21.36 40.95
N ALA A 429 -3.80 -22.05 41.53
CA ALA A 429 -3.54 -22.04 42.95
C ALA A 429 -2.04 -21.99 43.22
N TRP A 430 -1.73 -21.34 44.32
CA TRP A 430 -0.43 -20.85 44.72
C TRP A 430 -0.12 -21.58 46.04
N GLY A 431 0.89 -22.45 46.07
CA GLY A 431 1.22 -23.24 47.26
C GLY A 431 2.07 -22.45 48.28
N GLU A 432 2.28 -23.01 49.46
CA GLU A 432 2.92 -22.29 50.59
C GLU A 432 4.37 -21.88 50.28
N GLU A 433 5.08 -22.66 49.47
CA GLU A 433 6.50 -22.42 49.12
C GLU A 433 6.66 -21.59 47.84
N GLY A 434 5.57 -21.01 47.31
CA GLY A 434 5.58 -20.27 46.05
C GLY A 434 5.58 -21.16 44.81
N ASP A 435 5.35 -22.46 44.98
CA ASP A 435 4.95 -23.39 43.93
C ASP A 435 3.55 -23.05 43.40
N HIS A 436 3.21 -23.54 42.21
CA HIS A 436 1.93 -23.26 41.59
C HIS A 436 1.33 -24.51 40.94
N SER A 437 0.01 -24.54 40.88
CA SER A 437 -0.74 -25.58 40.19
C SER A 437 -1.85 -24.95 39.34
N PHE A 438 -2.05 -25.54 38.17
CA PHE A 438 -3.15 -25.18 37.29
C PHE A 438 -4.23 -26.26 37.34
N VAL A 439 -5.48 -25.86 37.50
CA VAL A 439 -6.63 -26.75 37.39
C VAL A 439 -6.86 -27.14 35.92
N THR A 440 -6.66 -26.19 35.00
CA THR A 440 -6.65 -26.42 33.55
C THR A 440 -5.24 -26.28 33.05
N GLN A 441 -4.70 -27.26 32.33
CA GLN A 441 -3.33 -27.16 31.82
C GLN A 441 -3.24 -26.04 30.78
N PRO A 442 -2.33 -25.06 30.95
CA PRO A 442 -2.10 -24.05 29.94
C PRO A 442 -1.44 -24.66 28.70
N VAL A 443 -1.64 -24.05 27.54
CA VAL A 443 -0.90 -24.39 26.31
C VAL A 443 0.57 -24.02 26.46
N TRP A 444 0.83 -22.96 27.23
CA TRP A 444 2.16 -22.47 27.52
C TRP A 444 2.17 -21.76 28.87
N SER A 445 3.23 -21.96 29.65
CA SER A 445 3.47 -21.17 30.84
C SER A 445 4.96 -20.97 31.09
N ARG A 446 5.27 -19.87 31.77
CA ARG A 446 6.62 -19.54 32.23
C ARG A 446 6.55 -18.90 33.61
N VAL A 447 7.48 -19.30 34.47
CA VAL A 447 7.74 -18.62 35.74
C VAL A 447 8.79 -17.55 35.51
N ILE A 448 8.54 -16.34 35.99
CA ILE A 448 9.48 -15.23 35.94
C ILE A 448 9.70 -14.73 37.35
N ASP A 449 10.98 -14.63 37.73
CA ASP A 449 11.41 -14.00 38.97
C ASP A 449 11.99 -12.62 38.62
N LEU A 450 11.32 -11.56 39.05
CA LEU A 450 11.73 -10.18 38.88
C LEU A 450 12.37 -9.66 40.16
N GLU A 451 13.32 -8.74 39.98
CA GLU A 451 14.09 -8.16 41.07
C GLU A 451 14.35 -6.68 40.77
N HIS A 452 14.10 -5.83 41.76
CA HIS A 452 14.42 -4.41 41.73
C HIS A 452 15.08 -4.00 43.04
N THR A 453 16.10 -3.14 42.98
CA THR A 453 16.80 -2.65 44.17
C THR A 453 16.56 -1.15 44.30
N ILE A 454 16.11 -0.74 45.49
CA ILE A 454 15.82 0.66 45.83
C ILE A 454 16.88 1.12 46.84
N GLU A 455 17.53 2.24 46.57
CA GLU A 455 18.45 2.88 47.49
C GLU A 455 17.69 3.79 48.47
N VAL A 456 17.77 3.50 49.77
CA VAL A 456 17.11 4.28 50.82
C VAL A 456 18.13 5.23 51.43
N GLU A 457 17.95 6.51 51.20
CA GLU A 457 18.75 7.61 51.71
C GLU A 457 18.32 8.03 53.12
N GLU A 458 19.19 8.77 53.82
CA GLU A 458 18.93 9.35 55.15
C GLU A 458 17.81 10.40 55.18
#